data_AF-A0A2V6DKA6-F1
#
_entry.id   AF-A0A2V6DKA6-F1
#
_cell.length_a   1.000
_cell.length_b   1.000
_cell.length_c   1.000
_cell.angle_alpha   90.00
_cell.angle_beta   90.00
_cell.angle_gamma   90.00
#
_symmetry.space_group_name_H-M   'P 1'
#
loop_
_entity.id
_entity.type
_entity.pdbx_description
1 polymer ?
#
loop_
_entity_poly.entity_id
_entity_poly.type
_entity_poly.pdbx_seq_one_letter_code
_entity_poly.pdbx_strand_id
1 'polypeptide(L)'
;MTKNLAMNSELTEKTDISESPPRRHARRPPRCPPPALPRPKHRESASPFRGWILYDGDCPSCTASARRFDRIFRSRGFLFLPLQTKWVMQQLGLEPGVPLEEMHVLTNENQDIAGADAVIFLARQIWWAWPFVLLAQFPGIHPVLNRGYRWVAAHRGCHHIACDLQKRRRPIRRINEMAGWREPFLEIFPAWIALIALPISVLPLRDRLAPWQFMWLMAGAIFFGCKWLTAWRAQKPNSHLKLAPTLGYFFAWPGMDAEKFLTRPRQNSTALSRQVFDWEKSRDKRKLVVPMAKAFLGGVLLFGAAPFAQQPLIAGWIGMIGMILILHFGLFQLLAIGWRKAGIDTEPIMNAPLRSKTVSEFWGRRWNSAFNRLAFEFVSRPITRRLGGRSSCDTARRSRGSSTLHFGAGIATLTAFLVSGLIHELVISLPAGAGYGLPTAYFLLQGVGILLERAFPQIRSRIFTISITGVPAFWLFHPPFVHNVILPFIKEIGAL
;
A
#
# COMPACT_ATOMS: atom_id res chain seq x y z
N MET A 1 38.14 10.62 75.49
CA MET A 1 38.89 9.50 76.09
C MET A 1 37.87 8.39 76.29
N THR A 2 37.91 7.17 75.75
CA THR A 2 39.00 6.39 75.14
C THR A 2 38.36 5.24 74.32
N LYS A 3 38.93 5.01 73.13
CA LYS A 3 39.06 3.78 72.31
C LYS A 3 38.18 2.53 72.51
N ASN A 4 37.66 2.07 71.36
CA ASN A 4 37.78 0.74 70.73
C ASN A 4 37.92 -0.52 71.60
N LEU A 5 37.14 -1.56 71.26
CA LEU A 5 37.70 -2.84 70.79
C LEU A 5 36.63 -3.79 70.23
N ALA A 6 37.07 -4.57 69.26
CA ALA A 6 36.32 -5.56 68.50
C ALA A 6 36.35 -6.94 69.17
N MET A 7 35.57 -7.85 68.58
CA MET A 7 35.88 -9.26 68.30
C MET A 7 35.11 -10.33 69.10
N ASN A 8 34.62 -11.28 68.30
CA ASN A 8 33.76 -12.44 68.59
C ASN A 8 34.48 -13.55 69.39
N SER A 9 33.73 -14.34 70.16
CA SER A 9 33.60 -15.82 70.03
C SER A 9 32.92 -16.47 71.26
N GLU A 10 32.57 -17.75 71.11
CA GLU A 10 32.00 -18.71 72.10
C GLU A 10 30.46 -18.69 72.19
N LEU A 11 29.68 -19.51 71.46
CA LEU A 11 29.64 -20.99 71.36
C LEU A 11 29.42 -21.68 72.72
N THR A 12 28.14 -21.79 73.11
CA THR A 12 27.64 -22.95 73.85
C THR A 12 26.25 -23.32 73.34
N GLU A 13 26.23 -24.45 72.65
CA GLU A 13 25.11 -25.29 72.26
C GLU A 13 24.43 -25.87 73.50
N LYS A 14 23.11 -25.68 73.64
CA LYS A 14 22.26 -26.57 74.44
C LYS A 14 20.99 -26.88 73.66
N THR A 15 20.85 -28.18 73.44
CA THR A 15 19.72 -28.94 72.92
C THR A 15 18.42 -28.64 73.64
N ASP A 16 17.34 -28.45 72.87
CA ASP A 16 16.00 -28.78 73.34
C ASP A 16 15.08 -29.13 72.16
N ILE A 17 14.63 -30.38 72.11
CA ILE A 17 13.60 -30.87 71.19
C ILE A 17 12.50 -31.54 72.02
N SER A 18 11.28 -31.12 71.73
CA SER A 18 10.00 -31.80 71.91
C SER A 18 9.34 -31.70 73.27
N GLU A 19 8.34 -30.82 73.35
CA GLU A 19 6.97 -31.26 73.66
C GLU A 19 5.93 -30.30 73.06
N SER A 20 4.89 -30.88 72.44
CA SER A 20 3.89 -30.18 71.61
C SER A 20 2.61 -29.92 72.42
N PRO A 21 2.03 -28.70 72.44
CA PRO A 21 0.70 -28.44 72.98
C PRO A 21 -0.40 -28.41 71.88
N PRO A 22 -1.70 -28.43 72.28
CA PRO A 22 -2.72 -29.22 71.61
C PRO A 22 -3.39 -28.53 70.40
N ARG A 23 -3.88 -29.38 69.48
CA ARG A 23 -4.66 -29.01 68.29
C ARG A 23 -5.93 -28.23 68.67
N ARG A 24 -5.92 -26.91 68.44
CA ARG A 24 -7.13 -26.10 68.34
C ARG A 24 -7.69 -26.18 66.92
N HIS A 25 -8.95 -26.57 66.80
CA HIS A 25 -9.72 -26.54 65.56
C HIS A 25 -9.78 -25.10 64.99
N ALA A 26 -8.97 -24.84 63.96
CA ALA A 26 -9.09 -23.62 63.17
C ALA A 26 -10.32 -23.72 62.25
N ARG A 27 -11.27 -22.82 62.49
CA ARG A 27 -12.46 -22.60 61.67
C ARG A 27 -12.07 -22.33 60.22
N ARG A 28 -12.74 -22.99 59.27
CA ARG A 28 -12.63 -22.71 57.83
C ARG A 28 -12.99 -21.22 57.57
N PRO A 29 -12.25 -20.50 56.72
CA PRO A 29 -12.68 -19.20 56.24
C PRO A 29 -13.98 -19.34 55.41
N PRO A 30 -14.83 -18.29 55.35
CA PRO A 30 -16.10 -18.36 54.62
C PRO A 30 -15.83 -18.62 53.15
N ARG A 31 -16.56 -19.58 52.57
CA ARG A 31 -16.57 -19.84 51.12
C ARG A 31 -16.96 -18.56 50.40
N CYS A 32 -16.14 -18.12 49.45
CA CYS A 32 -16.57 -17.13 48.46
C CYS A 32 -17.90 -17.59 47.82
N PRO A 33 -18.89 -16.71 47.68
CA PRO A 33 -20.08 -17.05 46.92
C PRO A 33 -19.66 -17.33 45.46
N PRO A 34 -20.32 -18.29 44.77
CA PRO A 34 -20.04 -18.54 43.37
C PRO A 34 -20.29 -17.25 42.56
N PRO A 35 -19.54 -17.01 41.48
CA PRO A 35 -19.78 -15.85 40.63
C PRO A 35 -21.25 -15.87 40.18
N ALA A 36 -21.97 -14.79 40.48
CA ALA A 36 -23.35 -14.62 40.05
C ALA A 36 -23.40 -14.76 38.52
N LEU A 37 -24.18 -15.74 38.05
CA LEU A 37 -24.57 -15.83 36.65
C LEU A 37 -25.06 -14.44 36.21
N PRO A 38 -24.57 -13.89 35.10
CA PRO A 38 -25.03 -12.60 34.63
C PRO A 38 -26.54 -12.69 34.38
N ARG A 39 -27.32 -11.95 35.16
CA ARG A 39 -28.75 -11.74 34.91
C ARG A 39 -28.88 -11.23 33.47
N PRO A 40 -29.81 -11.76 32.66
CA PRO A 40 -30.00 -11.30 31.29
C PRO A 40 -30.45 -9.84 31.34
N LYS A 41 -29.52 -8.92 31.04
CA LYS A 41 -29.84 -7.52 30.80
C LYS A 41 -30.68 -7.48 29.53
N HIS A 42 -31.90 -6.97 29.67
CA HIS A 42 -32.79 -6.44 28.64
C HIS A 42 -32.91 -7.24 27.33
N ARG A 43 -34.14 -7.67 27.01
CA ARG A 43 -34.55 -8.13 25.68
C ARG A 43 -34.14 -7.08 24.62
N GLU A 44 -32.94 -7.21 24.06
CA GLU A 44 -32.67 -6.79 22.69
C GLU A 44 -33.58 -7.65 21.82
N SER A 45 -34.39 -7.00 20.99
CA SER A 45 -35.22 -7.65 19.98
C SER A 45 -34.36 -8.60 19.16
N ALA A 46 -34.40 -9.89 19.47
CA ALA A 46 -33.79 -10.93 18.65
C ALA A 46 -34.45 -10.81 17.28
N SER A 47 -33.67 -10.41 16.26
CA SER A 47 -34.16 -10.42 14.89
C SER A 47 -34.70 -11.83 14.60
N PRO A 48 -35.88 -11.96 13.95
CA PRO A 48 -36.45 -13.26 13.65
C PRO A 48 -35.42 -14.10 12.89
N PHE A 49 -35.28 -15.37 13.26
CA PHE A 49 -34.34 -16.28 12.62
C PHE A 49 -34.68 -16.43 11.12
N ARG A 50 -33.69 -16.19 10.25
CA ARG A 50 -33.85 -16.16 8.79
C ARG A 50 -33.10 -17.27 8.06
N GLY A 51 -32.08 -17.88 8.66
CA GLY A 51 -31.39 -19.01 8.04
C GLY A 51 -29.98 -19.29 8.56
N TRP A 52 -29.38 -20.34 7.99
CA TRP A 52 -28.02 -20.80 8.24
C TRP A 52 -27.11 -20.45 7.06
N ILE A 53 -25.93 -19.90 7.35
CA ILE A 53 -24.86 -19.71 6.38
C ILE A 53 -23.87 -20.84 6.56
N LEU A 54 -23.81 -21.73 5.58
CA LEU A 54 -22.98 -22.93 5.61
C LEU A 54 -21.59 -22.63 5.05
N TYR A 55 -20.57 -23.07 5.76
CA TYR A 55 -19.18 -22.91 5.34
C TYR A 55 -18.38 -24.16 5.65
N ASP A 56 -17.27 -24.34 4.94
CA ASP A 56 -16.33 -25.42 5.19
C ASP A 56 -15.47 -25.11 6.44
N GLY A 57 -15.68 -25.89 7.51
CA GLY A 57 -14.96 -25.77 8.77
C GLY A 57 -13.48 -26.21 8.70
N ASP A 58 -13.13 -27.07 7.75
CA ASP A 58 -11.76 -27.57 7.57
C ASP A 58 -10.91 -26.61 6.73
N CYS A 59 -11.54 -25.65 6.04
CA CYS A 59 -10.84 -24.65 5.24
C CYS A 59 -10.55 -23.35 6.04
N PRO A 60 -9.27 -22.97 6.22
CA PRO A 60 -8.90 -21.77 6.98
C PRO A 60 -9.48 -20.47 6.43
N SER A 61 -9.62 -20.34 5.11
CA SER A 61 -10.19 -19.14 4.47
C SER A 61 -11.70 -19.03 4.70
N CYS A 62 -12.42 -20.15 4.70
CA CYS A 62 -13.85 -20.21 4.95
C CYS A 62 -14.15 -19.88 6.41
N THR A 63 -13.40 -20.47 7.34
CA THR A 63 -13.50 -20.17 8.78
C THR A 63 -13.15 -18.71 9.10
N ALA A 64 -12.10 -18.15 8.48
CA ALA A 64 -11.75 -16.74 8.68
C ALA A 64 -12.85 -15.79 8.17
N SER A 65 -13.45 -16.11 7.01
CA SER A 65 -14.57 -15.35 6.44
C SER A 65 -15.81 -15.43 7.33
N ALA A 66 -16.19 -16.63 7.78
CA ALA A 66 -17.31 -16.82 8.70
C ALA A 66 -17.17 -15.98 9.97
N ARG A 67 -15.99 -16.00 10.62
CA ARG A 67 -15.71 -15.19 11.82
C ARG A 67 -15.79 -13.69 11.56
N ARG A 68 -15.33 -13.22 10.40
CA ARG A 68 -15.34 -11.80 10.02
C ARG A 68 -16.78 -11.28 9.84
N PHE A 69 -17.64 -12.11 9.25
CA PHE A 69 -19.01 -11.72 8.91
C PHE A 69 -20.07 -12.15 9.94
N ASP A 70 -19.69 -12.97 10.94
CA ASP A 70 -20.58 -13.44 12.02
C ASP A 70 -21.36 -12.29 12.67
N ARG A 71 -20.67 -11.25 13.14
CA ARG A 71 -21.31 -10.11 13.82
C ARG A 71 -22.33 -9.39 12.94
N ILE A 72 -22.10 -9.32 11.64
CA ILE A 72 -22.94 -8.59 10.68
C ILE A 72 -24.23 -9.37 10.38
N PHE A 73 -24.11 -10.69 10.17
CA PHE A 73 -25.24 -11.53 9.80
C PHE A 73 -26.04 -12.04 11.00
N ARG A 74 -25.39 -12.21 12.15
CA ARG A 74 -26.04 -12.59 13.40
C ARG A 74 -27.02 -11.52 13.89
N SER A 75 -26.67 -10.24 13.74
CA SER A 75 -27.59 -9.13 14.02
C SER A 75 -28.75 -9.00 13.00
N ARG A 76 -28.79 -9.87 11.99
CA ARG A 76 -29.78 -9.87 10.89
C ARG A 76 -30.54 -11.19 10.81
N GLY A 77 -30.38 -12.08 11.80
CA GLY A 77 -31.10 -13.35 11.89
C GLY A 77 -30.44 -14.53 11.15
N PHE A 78 -29.20 -14.38 10.66
CA PHE A 78 -28.46 -15.46 10.00
C PHE A 78 -27.34 -16.00 10.92
N LEU A 79 -27.21 -17.32 11.02
CA LEU A 79 -26.19 -17.98 11.85
C LEU A 79 -25.21 -18.77 11.00
N PHE A 80 -23.91 -18.67 11.30
CA PHE A 80 -22.89 -19.47 10.62
C PHE A 80 -22.84 -20.87 11.22
N LEU A 81 -22.79 -21.88 10.35
CA LEU A 81 -22.68 -23.28 10.76
C LEU A 81 -21.67 -24.04 9.88
N PRO A 82 -20.76 -24.82 10.48
CA PRO A 82 -19.88 -25.70 9.71
C PRO A 82 -20.69 -26.76 8.97
N LEU A 83 -20.31 -27.03 7.72
CA LEU A 83 -20.91 -28.11 6.93
C LEU A 83 -20.80 -29.47 7.61
N GLN A 84 -19.67 -29.72 8.30
CA GLN A 84 -19.36 -30.97 8.99
C GLN A 84 -20.36 -31.34 10.12
N THR A 85 -21.37 -30.49 10.35
CA THR A 85 -22.46 -30.76 11.27
C THR A 85 -23.37 -31.86 10.72
N LYS A 86 -23.53 -32.96 11.49
CA LYS A 86 -24.23 -34.19 11.06
C LYS A 86 -25.60 -33.97 10.40
N TRP A 87 -26.43 -33.09 10.96
CA TRP A 87 -27.77 -32.82 10.41
C TRP A 87 -27.74 -32.04 9.09
N VAL A 88 -26.74 -31.16 8.89
CA VAL A 88 -26.57 -30.36 7.66
C VAL A 88 -26.17 -31.27 6.50
N MET A 89 -25.25 -32.21 6.75
CA MET A 89 -24.82 -33.18 5.75
C MET A 89 -25.98 -34.09 5.30
N GLN A 90 -26.84 -34.50 6.23
CA GLN A 90 -28.03 -35.29 5.94
C GLN A 90 -29.08 -34.51 5.13
N GLN A 91 -29.25 -33.21 5.41
CA GLN A 91 -30.18 -32.35 4.67
C GLN A 91 -29.71 -32.04 3.24
N LEU A 92 -28.40 -31.92 3.02
CA LEU A 92 -27.82 -31.65 1.70
C LEU A 92 -27.49 -32.93 0.90
N GLY A 93 -27.71 -34.11 1.46
CA GLY A 93 -27.39 -35.39 0.80
C GLY A 93 -25.90 -35.62 0.53
N LEU A 94 -25.01 -35.01 1.34
CA LEU A 94 -23.56 -35.06 1.13
C LEU A 94 -22.90 -36.17 1.97
N GLU A 95 -22.03 -36.97 1.36
CA GLU A 95 -21.24 -37.99 2.06
C GLU A 95 -20.18 -37.38 3.00
N PRO A 96 -19.82 -38.04 4.12
CA PRO A 96 -18.76 -37.58 5.04
C PRO A 96 -17.43 -37.37 4.33
N GLY A 97 -16.97 -36.12 4.24
CA GLY A 97 -15.64 -35.77 3.70
C GLY A 97 -15.63 -35.18 2.29
N VAL A 98 -16.79 -34.98 1.66
CA VAL A 98 -16.88 -34.26 0.38
C VAL A 98 -16.74 -32.74 0.62
N PRO A 99 -15.79 -32.06 -0.06
CA PRO A 99 -15.62 -30.62 0.10
C PRO A 99 -16.79 -29.86 -0.53
N LEU A 100 -17.27 -28.80 0.13
CA LEU A 100 -18.21 -27.86 -0.47
C LEU A 100 -17.51 -27.10 -1.59
N GLU A 101 -17.80 -27.42 -2.85
CA GLU A 101 -17.28 -26.66 -4.01
C GLU A 101 -17.75 -25.20 -3.97
N GLU A 102 -18.94 -24.95 -3.43
CA GLU A 102 -19.57 -23.64 -3.35
C GLU A 102 -20.12 -23.39 -1.92
N MET A 103 -20.48 -22.16 -1.60
CA MET A 103 -21.04 -21.74 -0.30
C MET A 103 -22.56 -21.83 -0.37
N HIS A 104 -23.19 -22.30 0.70
CA HIS A 104 -24.63 -22.50 0.74
C HIS A 104 -25.29 -21.65 1.84
N VAL A 105 -26.51 -21.20 1.58
CA VAL A 105 -27.36 -20.52 2.55
C VAL A 105 -28.68 -21.27 2.61
N LEU A 106 -28.98 -21.85 3.76
CA LEU A 106 -30.26 -22.48 4.05
C LEU A 106 -31.18 -21.47 4.71
N THR A 107 -32.26 -21.08 4.03
CA THR A 107 -33.25 -20.18 4.62
C THR A 107 -34.14 -20.93 5.63
N ASN A 108 -34.86 -20.19 6.47
CA ASN A 108 -35.88 -20.75 7.36
C ASN A 108 -37.08 -21.37 6.61
N GLU A 109 -37.20 -21.12 5.31
CA GLU A 109 -38.17 -21.71 4.38
C GLU A 109 -37.65 -22.98 3.68
N ASN A 110 -36.52 -23.56 4.16
CA ASN A 110 -35.84 -24.71 3.57
C ASN A 110 -35.37 -24.51 2.12
N GLN A 111 -35.12 -23.27 1.68
CA GLN A 111 -34.48 -23.03 0.38
C GLN A 111 -32.97 -23.11 0.52
N ASP A 112 -32.33 -23.90 -0.34
CA ASP A 112 -30.88 -23.95 -0.49
C ASP A 112 -30.43 -23.02 -1.63
N ILE A 113 -29.65 -22.00 -1.28
CA ILE A 113 -29.08 -21.05 -2.23
C ILE A 113 -27.57 -21.24 -2.24
N ALA A 114 -27.01 -21.56 -3.40
CA ALA A 114 -25.59 -21.89 -3.56
C ALA A 114 -24.79 -20.80 -4.29
N GLY A 115 -23.47 -20.85 -4.14
CA GLY A 115 -22.51 -20.16 -4.99
C GLY A 115 -22.59 -18.64 -4.99
N ALA A 116 -22.50 -18.04 -6.18
CA ALA A 116 -22.60 -16.59 -6.35
C ALA A 116 -23.99 -16.05 -5.95
N ASP A 117 -25.03 -16.84 -6.14
CA ASP A 117 -26.40 -16.48 -5.78
C ASP A 117 -26.57 -16.37 -4.27
N ALA A 118 -25.88 -17.21 -3.49
CA ALA A 118 -25.82 -17.12 -2.03
C ALA A 118 -25.20 -15.79 -1.57
N VAL A 119 -24.13 -15.34 -2.25
CA VAL A 119 -23.44 -14.08 -1.95
C VAL A 119 -24.34 -12.88 -2.31
N ILE A 120 -25.02 -12.92 -3.45
CA ILE A 120 -25.95 -11.86 -3.88
C ILE A 120 -27.16 -11.79 -2.92
N PHE A 121 -27.69 -12.95 -2.51
CA PHE A 121 -28.77 -13.03 -1.52
C PHE A 121 -28.38 -12.40 -0.18
N LEU A 122 -27.19 -12.71 0.33
CA LEU A 122 -26.68 -12.11 1.57
C LEU A 122 -26.37 -10.62 1.42
N ALA A 123 -25.87 -10.18 0.26
CA ALA A 123 -25.60 -8.77 -0.02
C ALA A 123 -26.89 -7.91 0.03
N ARG A 124 -28.05 -8.45 -0.37
CA ARG A 124 -29.36 -7.77 -0.25
C ARG A 124 -29.73 -7.41 1.19
N GLN A 125 -29.18 -8.12 2.18
CA GLN A 125 -29.46 -7.90 3.60
C GLN A 125 -28.60 -6.78 4.21
N ILE A 126 -27.71 -6.18 3.42
CA ILE A 126 -26.74 -5.18 3.85
C ILE A 126 -26.97 -3.88 3.06
N TRP A 127 -27.41 -2.83 3.75
CA TRP A 127 -27.78 -1.55 3.12
C TRP A 127 -26.67 -0.94 2.25
N TRP A 128 -25.41 -1.00 2.66
CA TRP A 128 -24.28 -0.47 1.89
C TRP A 128 -23.89 -1.35 0.70
N ALA A 129 -24.32 -2.62 0.66
CA ALA A 129 -24.05 -3.54 -0.44
C ALA A 129 -25.13 -3.46 -1.53
N TRP A 130 -26.14 -2.60 -1.37
CA TRP A 130 -27.24 -2.44 -2.32
C TRP A 130 -26.79 -2.02 -3.74
N PRO A 131 -25.79 -1.12 -3.94
CA PRO A 131 -25.27 -0.83 -5.27
C PRO A 131 -24.68 -2.05 -5.99
N PHE A 132 -24.11 -3.00 -5.24
CA PHE A 132 -23.58 -4.25 -5.81
C PHE A 132 -24.72 -5.19 -6.26
N VAL A 133 -25.83 -5.22 -5.53
CA VAL A 133 -27.02 -6.00 -5.92
C VAL A 133 -27.63 -5.46 -7.21
N LEU A 134 -27.78 -4.13 -7.34
CA LEU A 134 -28.26 -3.51 -8.57
C LEU A 134 -27.37 -3.86 -9.77
N LEU A 135 -26.06 -3.80 -9.58
CA LEU A 135 -25.08 -4.15 -10.61
C LEU A 135 -25.22 -5.63 -11.00
N ALA A 136 -25.47 -6.53 -10.05
CA ALA A 136 -25.68 -7.95 -10.30
C ALA A 136 -26.98 -8.28 -11.07
N GLN A 137 -27.96 -7.37 -11.10
CA GLN A 137 -29.23 -7.55 -11.81
C GLN A 137 -29.16 -7.18 -13.30
N PHE A 138 -28.07 -6.54 -13.76
CA PHE A 138 -27.90 -6.23 -15.18
C PHE A 138 -27.62 -7.50 -16.01
N PRO A 139 -28.29 -7.67 -17.18
CA PRO A 139 -28.06 -8.80 -18.06
C PRO A 139 -26.59 -8.82 -18.53
N GLY A 140 -25.92 -9.96 -18.34
CA GLY A 140 -24.51 -10.16 -18.68
C GLY A 140 -23.53 -10.02 -17.50
N ILE A 141 -23.91 -9.38 -16.39
CA ILE A 141 -23.05 -9.26 -15.20
C ILE A 141 -23.13 -10.50 -14.32
N HIS A 142 -24.30 -11.12 -14.19
CA HIS A 142 -24.49 -12.35 -13.40
C HIS A 142 -23.57 -13.51 -13.84
N PRO A 143 -23.40 -13.82 -15.15
CA PRO A 143 -22.42 -14.82 -15.61
C PRO A 143 -20.97 -14.48 -15.27
N VAL A 144 -20.62 -13.18 -15.24
CA VAL A 144 -19.29 -12.71 -14.85
C VAL A 144 -19.07 -12.89 -13.36
N LEU A 145 -20.06 -12.57 -12.53
CA LEU A 145 -20.01 -12.79 -11.08
C LEU A 145 -19.91 -14.27 -10.74
N ASN A 146 -20.69 -15.12 -11.43
CA ASN A 146 -20.62 -16.57 -11.23
C ASN A 146 -19.24 -17.13 -11.62
N ARG A 147 -18.68 -16.69 -12.76
CA ARG A 147 -17.31 -17.07 -13.18
C ARG A 147 -16.23 -16.57 -12.22
N GLY A 148 -16.37 -15.34 -11.71
CA GLY A 148 -15.49 -14.77 -10.69
C GLY A 148 -15.56 -15.53 -9.38
N TYR A 149 -16.77 -15.86 -8.92
CA TYR A 149 -17.00 -16.66 -7.72
C TYR A 149 -16.36 -18.04 -7.84
N ARG A 150 -16.61 -18.77 -8.94
CA ARG A 150 -16.00 -20.08 -9.21
C ARG A 150 -14.48 -20.02 -9.28
N TRP A 151 -13.94 -18.97 -9.88
CA TRP A 151 -12.50 -18.74 -9.87
C TRP A 151 -11.95 -18.58 -8.44
N VAL A 152 -12.61 -17.79 -7.58
CA VAL A 152 -12.22 -17.65 -6.16
C VAL A 152 -12.36 -18.98 -5.41
N ALA A 153 -13.46 -19.71 -5.62
CA ALA A 153 -13.72 -21.01 -5.01
C ALA A 153 -12.68 -22.08 -5.43
N ALA A 154 -12.16 -22.01 -6.66
CA ALA A 154 -11.09 -22.88 -7.13
C ALA A 154 -9.69 -22.49 -6.61
N HIS A 155 -9.48 -21.23 -6.20
CA HIS A 155 -8.16 -20.70 -5.80
C HIS A 155 -8.02 -20.40 -4.30
N ARG A 156 -9.04 -20.68 -3.49
CA ARG A 156 -9.05 -20.44 -2.03
C ARG A 156 -8.12 -21.38 -1.22
N GLY A 157 -7.50 -22.37 -1.87
CA GLY A 157 -6.42 -23.17 -1.29
C GLY A 157 -6.87 -24.16 -0.21
N CYS A 158 -8.12 -24.62 -0.25
CA CYS A 158 -8.59 -25.71 0.59
C CYS A 158 -7.98 -27.03 0.06
N HIS A 159 -6.76 -27.38 0.47
CA HIS A 159 -6.20 -28.71 0.25
C HIS A 159 -6.61 -29.62 1.40
N HIS A 160 -7.20 -30.77 1.06
CA HIS A 160 -7.55 -31.84 1.98
C HIS A 160 -6.41 -32.13 2.97
N ILE A 161 -6.68 -31.96 4.27
CA ILE A 161 -5.90 -32.60 5.32
C ILE A 161 -6.30 -34.07 5.32
N ALA A 162 -5.77 -34.80 4.33
CA ALA A 162 -5.82 -36.25 4.25
C ALA A 162 -4.51 -36.74 3.62
N CYS A 163 -3.39 -36.45 4.29
CA CYS A 163 -2.20 -37.29 4.26
C CYS A 163 -1.25 -36.92 5.40
N ASP A 164 -1.41 -37.69 6.46
CA ASP A 164 -0.34 -38.37 7.18
C ASP A 164 0.34 -37.70 8.39
N LEU A 165 0.02 -38.32 9.52
CA LEU A 165 0.66 -38.23 10.83
C LEU A 165 2.06 -38.87 10.76
N GLN A 166 3.10 -38.16 10.33
CA GLN A 166 4.46 -38.44 10.83
C GLN A 166 5.51 -37.41 10.41
N LYS A 167 5.77 -36.44 11.29
CA LYS A 167 7.11 -36.21 11.86
C LYS A 167 7.04 -35.13 12.93
N ARG A 168 6.88 -35.61 14.17
CA ARG A 168 7.41 -34.90 15.34
C ARG A 168 8.89 -34.63 15.09
N ARG A 169 9.26 -33.35 15.03
CA ARG A 169 10.50 -32.81 15.60
C ARG A 169 10.34 -31.30 15.73
N ARG A 170 10.09 -30.83 16.96
CA ARG A 170 10.40 -29.45 17.34
C ARG A 170 11.93 -29.26 17.23
N PRO A 171 12.38 -28.04 16.94
CA PRO A 171 12.81 -27.23 18.06
C PRO A 171 12.20 -25.82 18.06
N ILE A 172 11.99 -25.36 19.28
CA ILE A 172 11.59 -24.01 19.67
C ILE A 172 12.69 -23.01 19.29
N ARG A 173 12.28 -21.76 19.00
CA ARG A 173 13.04 -20.49 18.78
C ARG A 173 13.58 -20.19 17.36
N ARG A 174 12.78 -19.40 16.61
CA ARG A 174 13.12 -18.08 16.03
C ARG A 174 11.81 -17.38 15.64
N ILE A 175 11.37 -16.45 16.48
CA ILE A 175 11.30 -15.00 16.19
C ILE A 175 10.30 -14.67 15.07
N ASN A 176 9.23 -13.98 15.48
CA ASN A 176 8.33 -13.17 14.67
C ASN A 176 9.06 -12.48 13.50
N GLU A 177 8.73 -12.84 12.25
CA GLU A 177 8.78 -11.94 11.08
C GLU A 177 8.30 -12.64 9.79
N MET A 178 7.14 -13.30 9.84
CA MET A 178 6.42 -13.71 8.63
C MET A 178 4.93 -13.40 8.77
N ALA A 179 4.61 -12.17 9.16
CA ALA A 179 3.33 -11.57 8.81
C ALA A 179 3.37 -11.23 7.32
N GLY A 180 3.27 -12.25 6.48
CA GLY A 180 3.14 -12.11 5.04
C GLY A 180 1.79 -11.48 4.76
N TRP A 181 1.81 -10.16 4.56
CA TRP A 181 0.72 -9.31 4.06
C TRP A 181 -0.11 -10.00 2.95
N ARG A 182 -1.13 -10.74 3.36
CA ARG A 182 -2.29 -11.13 2.55
C ARG A 182 -3.40 -10.15 2.93
N GLU A 183 -3.32 -8.92 2.41
CA GLU A 183 -4.44 -8.01 2.60
C GLU A 183 -5.57 -8.39 1.63
N PRO A 184 -6.80 -8.64 2.12
CA PRO A 184 -7.95 -8.91 1.27
C PRO A 184 -8.21 -7.71 0.36
N PHE A 185 -8.50 -7.96 -0.92
CA PHE A 185 -8.76 -6.95 -1.95
C PHE A 185 -9.79 -5.86 -1.54
N LEU A 186 -10.67 -6.18 -0.58
CA LEU A 186 -11.72 -5.31 -0.04
C LEU A 186 -11.21 -4.20 0.90
N GLU A 187 -10.06 -4.34 1.55
CA GLU A 187 -9.50 -3.30 2.43
C GLU A 187 -8.72 -2.22 1.65
N ILE A 188 -8.41 -2.51 0.39
CA ILE A 188 -7.67 -1.62 -0.52
C ILE A 188 -8.62 -0.66 -1.22
N PHE A 189 -9.87 -1.06 -1.49
CA PHE A 189 -10.83 -0.27 -2.27
C PHE A 189 -11.03 1.18 -1.74
N PRO A 190 -11.22 1.43 -0.43
CA PRO A 190 -11.35 2.80 0.08
C PRO A 190 -10.12 3.68 -0.15
N ALA A 191 -8.94 3.07 -0.22
CA ALA A 191 -7.68 3.78 -0.42
C ALA A 191 -7.54 4.32 -1.86
N TRP A 192 -8.17 3.66 -2.84
CA TRP A 192 -8.15 4.06 -4.25
C TRP A 192 -9.25 5.05 -4.63
N ILE A 193 -10.29 5.19 -3.81
CA ILE A 193 -11.44 6.07 -4.12
C ILE A 193 -10.96 7.48 -4.46
N ALA A 194 -10.09 8.09 -3.65
CA ALA A 194 -9.62 9.44 -3.92
C ALA A 194 -8.80 9.54 -5.22
N LEU A 195 -7.96 8.55 -5.52
CA LEU A 195 -7.13 8.55 -6.73
C LEU A 195 -7.96 8.40 -8.01
N ILE A 196 -9.17 7.82 -7.93
CA ILE A 196 -10.08 7.66 -9.07
C ILE A 196 -11.09 8.81 -9.11
N ALA A 197 -11.74 9.11 -7.99
CA ALA A 197 -12.82 10.09 -7.91
C ALA A 197 -12.34 11.53 -8.13
N LEU A 198 -11.17 11.91 -7.61
CA LEU A 198 -10.68 13.29 -7.76
C LEU A 198 -10.40 13.63 -9.24
N PRO A 199 -9.63 12.85 -10.02
CA PRO A 199 -9.47 13.13 -11.45
C PRO A 199 -10.79 13.14 -12.24
N ILE A 200 -11.69 12.20 -11.96
CA ILE A 200 -13.01 12.15 -12.61
C ILE A 200 -13.82 13.41 -12.32
N SER A 201 -13.79 13.90 -11.08
CA SER A 201 -14.51 15.13 -10.70
C SER A 201 -13.98 16.40 -11.40
N VAL A 202 -12.72 16.38 -11.87
CA VAL A 202 -12.10 17.50 -12.58
C VAL A 202 -12.47 17.52 -14.06
N LEU A 203 -12.78 16.36 -14.68
CA LEU A 203 -13.06 16.26 -16.12
C LEU A 203 -14.12 17.24 -16.66
N PRO A 204 -15.26 17.48 -15.98
CA PRO A 204 -16.28 18.43 -16.47
C PRO A 204 -15.82 19.89 -16.50
N LEU A 205 -14.71 20.21 -15.82
CA LEU A 205 -14.15 21.57 -15.77
C LEU A 205 -13.22 21.87 -16.96
N ARG A 206 -12.92 20.88 -17.81
CA ARG A 206 -12.01 21.03 -18.95
C ARG A 206 -12.35 22.22 -19.84
N ASP A 207 -13.61 22.36 -20.20
CA ASP A 207 -14.06 23.40 -21.14
C ASP A 207 -14.37 24.74 -20.42
N ARG A 208 -14.22 24.79 -19.10
CA ARG A 208 -14.47 25.99 -18.26
C ARG A 208 -13.20 26.69 -17.79
N LEU A 209 -12.06 26.02 -17.91
CA LEU A 209 -10.78 26.50 -17.40
C LEU A 209 -9.81 26.72 -18.56
N ALA A 210 -8.84 27.62 -18.37
CA ALA A 210 -7.71 27.68 -19.29
C ALA A 210 -6.96 26.33 -19.29
N PRO A 211 -6.37 25.90 -20.42
CA PRO A 211 -5.67 24.61 -20.51
C PRO A 211 -4.65 24.37 -19.40
N TRP A 212 -3.90 25.40 -19.00
CA TRP A 212 -2.92 25.31 -17.93
C TRP A 212 -3.55 25.18 -16.53
N GLN A 213 -4.66 25.86 -16.27
CA GLN A 213 -5.40 25.73 -15.02
C GLN A 213 -5.96 24.31 -14.88
N PHE A 214 -6.55 23.80 -15.96
CA PHE A 214 -7.05 22.43 -16.01
C PHE A 214 -5.93 21.40 -15.80
N MET A 215 -4.76 21.59 -16.44
CA MET A 215 -3.58 20.74 -16.19
C MET A 215 -3.19 20.71 -14.71
N TRP A 216 -3.02 21.88 -14.07
CA TRP A 216 -2.61 21.94 -12.66
C TRP A 216 -3.67 21.36 -11.73
N LEU A 217 -4.95 21.58 -12.03
CA LEU A 217 -6.05 20.99 -11.27
C LEU A 217 -6.07 19.46 -11.39
N MET A 218 -5.87 18.93 -12.60
CA MET A 218 -5.77 17.49 -12.85
C MET A 218 -4.53 16.88 -12.16
N ALA A 219 -3.36 17.52 -12.30
CA ALA A 219 -2.13 17.09 -11.63
C ALA A 219 -2.29 17.12 -10.11
N GLY A 220 -2.93 18.16 -9.57
CA GLY A 220 -3.26 18.29 -8.15
C GLY A 220 -4.21 17.19 -7.67
N ALA A 221 -5.26 16.88 -8.43
CA ALA A 221 -6.21 15.82 -8.12
C ALA A 221 -5.52 14.45 -8.04
N ILE A 222 -4.64 14.12 -9.00
CA ILE A 222 -3.86 12.88 -8.98
C ILE A 222 -2.87 12.88 -7.81
N PHE A 223 -2.17 14.00 -7.59
CA PHE A 223 -1.22 14.15 -6.48
C PHE A 223 -1.90 13.92 -5.11
N PHE A 224 -3.02 14.58 -4.84
CA PHE A 224 -3.77 14.41 -3.60
C PHE A 224 -4.41 13.03 -3.49
N GLY A 225 -4.84 12.43 -4.61
CA GLY A 225 -5.26 11.04 -4.68
C GLY A 225 -4.15 10.06 -4.26
N CYS A 226 -2.92 10.26 -4.75
CA CYS A 226 -1.76 9.48 -4.34
C CYS A 226 -1.42 9.69 -2.86
N LYS A 227 -1.49 10.94 -2.36
CA LYS A 227 -1.29 11.27 -0.94
C LYS A 227 -2.32 10.60 -0.03
N TRP A 228 -3.57 10.55 -0.47
CA TRP A 228 -4.62 9.85 0.25
C TRP A 228 -4.34 8.36 0.32
N LEU A 229 -4.01 7.74 -0.82
CA LEU A 229 -3.69 6.32 -0.92
C LEU A 229 -2.56 5.91 0.05
N THR A 230 -1.50 6.70 0.13
CA THR A 230 -0.36 6.43 1.01
C THR A 230 -0.68 6.70 2.48
N ALA A 231 -1.41 7.79 2.78
CA ALA A 231 -1.83 8.14 4.13
C ALA A 231 -2.80 7.10 4.71
N TRP A 232 -3.78 6.64 3.91
CA TRP A 232 -4.72 5.59 4.31
C TRP A 232 -3.98 4.30 4.71
N ARG A 233 -2.97 3.92 3.94
CA ARG A 233 -2.18 2.72 4.23
C ARG A 233 -1.27 2.85 5.45
N ALA A 234 -0.81 4.07 5.75
CA ALA A 234 0.00 4.34 6.93
C ALA A 234 -0.82 4.37 8.23
N GLN A 235 -2.16 4.47 8.15
CA GLN A 235 -3.03 4.47 9.33
C GLN A 235 -3.08 3.07 9.96
N LYS A 236 -2.75 2.98 11.26
CA LYS A 236 -2.92 1.74 12.03
C LYS A 236 -4.32 1.72 12.65
N PRO A 237 -4.97 0.54 12.78
CA PRO A 237 -6.36 0.41 13.23
C PRO A 237 -6.72 1.06 14.58
N ASN A 238 -5.74 1.46 15.40
CA ASN A 238 -5.95 2.06 16.73
C ASN A 238 -5.12 3.33 16.96
N SER A 239 -4.69 4.04 15.90
CA SER A 239 -3.92 5.28 16.03
C SER A 239 -4.59 6.43 15.29
N HIS A 240 -5.00 7.47 16.01
CA HIS A 240 -5.40 8.72 15.39
C HIS A 240 -4.18 9.46 14.86
N LEU A 241 -4.24 9.88 13.60
CA LEU A 241 -3.22 10.74 13.01
C LEU A 241 -3.30 12.14 13.66
N LYS A 242 -2.15 12.70 14.03
CA LYS A 242 -2.08 14.06 14.55
C LYS A 242 -2.29 15.06 13.41
N LEU A 243 -3.13 16.06 13.63
CA LEU A 243 -3.51 17.03 12.61
C LEU A 243 -2.31 17.76 11.98
N ALA A 244 -1.37 18.28 12.78
CA ALA A 244 -0.25 19.08 12.26
C ALA A 244 0.71 18.29 11.34
N PRO A 245 1.22 17.08 11.71
CA PRO A 245 1.99 16.25 10.79
C PRO A 245 1.22 15.83 9.54
N THR A 246 -0.09 15.60 9.65
CA THR A 246 -0.94 15.28 8.50
C THR A 246 -1.04 16.46 7.54
N LEU A 247 -1.33 17.67 8.03
CA LEU A 247 -1.36 18.87 7.18
C LEU A 247 0.02 19.14 6.55
N GLY A 248 1.10 18.95 7.32
CA GLY A 248 2.47 19.05 6.81
C GLY A 248 2.74 18.06 5.67
N TYR A 249 2.26 16.82 5.79
CA TYR A 249 2.40 15.80 4.76
C TYR A 249 1.64 16.15 3.48
N PHE A 250 0.40 16.62 3.60
CA PHE A 250 -0.45 16.89 2.44
C PHE A 250 -0.02 18.16 1.69
N PHE A 251 0.34 19.22 2.42
CA PHE A 251 0.49 20.56 1.82
C PHE A 251 1.94 21.09 1.81
N ALA A 252 2.80 20.64 2.71
CA ALA A 252 4.15 21.21 2.89
C ALA A 252 5.29 20.24 2.55
N TRP A 253 4.96 19.04 2.03
CA TRP A 253 5.94 18.08 1.56
C TRP A 253 5.49 17.41 0.26
N PRO A 254 6.25 17.47 -0.84
CA PRO A 254 5.87 16.83 -2.10
C PRO A 254 6.07 15.31 -2.15
N GLY A 255 6.78 14.70 -1.18
CA GLY A 255 7.09 13.26 -1.23
C GLY A 255 5.92 12.34 -0.84
N MET A 256 5.93 11.10 -1.35
CA MET A 256 4.79 10.16 -1.24
C MET A 256 4.94 9.10 -0.13
N ASP A 257 5.93 9.21 0.76
CA ASP A 257 6.12 8.25 1.87
C ASP A 257 5.41 8.72 3.15
N ALA A 258 4.13 8.37 3.27
CA ALA A 258 3.33 8.74 4.45
C ALA A 258 3.81 8.03 5.73
N GLU A 259 4.32 6.80 5.61
CA GLU A 259 4.78 6.03 6.78
C GLU A 259 5.97 6.75 7.42
N LYS A 260 7.04 7.04 6.67
CA LYS A 260 8.19 7.77 7.19
C LYS A 260 7.85 9.18 7.70
N PHE A 261 6.90 9.87 7.06
CA PHE A 261 6.57 11.25 7.42
C PHE A 261 5.67 11.34 8.68
N LEU A 262 4.68 10.45 8.80
CA LEU A 262 3.68 10.49 9.86
C LEU A 262 4.10 9.68 11.10
N THR A 263 4.91 8.63 10.94
CA THR A 263 5.49 7.93 12.09
C THR A 263 6.81 8.59 12.50
N ARG A 264 6.80 9.27 13.66
CA ARG A 264 8.05 9.75 14.25
C ARG A 264 9.01 8.58 14.48
N PRO A 265 10.32 8.77 14.30
CA PRO A 265 11.30 7.78 14.71
C PRO A 265 11.03 7.39 16.17
N ARG A 266 10.91 6.10 16.43
CA ARG A 266 10.81 5.58 17.80
C ARG A 266 12.04 6.10 18.55
N GLN A 267 11.86 6.68 19.73
CA GLN A 267 12.91 7.30 20.57
C GLN A 267 14.11 6.36 20.88
N ASN A 268 13.98 5.07 20.54
CA ASN A 268 14.96 4.00 20.66
C ASN A 268 15.79 3.79 19.37
N SER A 269 15.82 4.74 18.43
CA SER A 269 16.86 4.73 17.40
C SER A 269 18.22 4.86 18.09
N THR A 270 19.04 3.84 17.93
CA THR A 270 20.33 3.61 18.61
C THR A 270 21.24 4.84 18.52
N ALA A 271 22.19 4.96 19.45
CA ALA A 271 23.21 6.03 19.47
C ALA A 271 23.90 6.27 18.11
N LEU A 272 23.93 5.24 17.25
CA LEU A 272 24.39 5.28 15.87
C LEU A 272 23.52 6.17 14.94
N SER A 273 22.17 6.11 15.05
CA SER A 273 21.28 7.01 14.30
C SER A 273 21.43 8.45 14.77
N ARG A 274 21.63 8.70 16.07
CA ARG A 274 21.95 10.05 16.57
C ARG A 274 23.31 10.52 16.06
N GLN A 275 24.33 9.66 16.05
CA GLN A 275 25.63 9.98 15.47
C GLN A 275 25.57 10.28 13.97
N VAL A 276 24.74 9.59 13.18
CA VAL A 276 24.52 9.89 11.76
C VAL A 276 23.77 11.21 11.56
N PHE A 277 22.74 11.48 12.38
CA PHE A 277 22.03 12.77 12.37
C PHE A 277 22.95 13.94 12.80
N ASP A 278 23.82 13.74 13.80
CA ASP A 278 24.80 14.74 14.25
C ASP A 278 25.99 14.89 13.27
N TRP A 279 26.42 13.82 12.59
CA TRP A 279 27.38 13.92 11.48
C TRP A 279 26.78 14.64 10.28
N GLU A 280 25.48 14.51 10.02
CA GLU A 280 24.81 15.23 8.94
C GLU A 280 24.58 16.72 9.28
N LYS A 281 24.61 17.06 10.57
CA LYS A 281 24.71 18.43 11.10
C LYS A 281 26.08 19.06 10.84
N SER A 282 27.08 18.29 10.39
CA SER A 282 28.33 18.81 9.88
C SER A 282 28.05 19.77 8.72
N ARG A 283 28.37 21.04 9.01
CA ARG A 283 28.50 22.29 8.25
C ARG A 283 28.88 22.22 6.75
N ASP A 284 28.40 21.26 5.98
CA ASP A 284 28.56 21.29 4.53
C ASP A 284 27.59 22.31 3.92
N LYS A 285 28.00 23.59 3.95
CA LYS A 285 27.26 24.71 3.33
C LYS A 285 26.89 24.39 1.88
N ARG A 286 27.65 23.52 1.19
CA ARG A 286 27.36 23.06 -0.18
C ARG A 286 25.98 22.41 -0.30
N LYS A 287 25.45 21.77 0.76
CA LYS A 287 24.11 21.17 0.76
C LYS A 287 22.99 22.20 0.59
N LEU A 288 23.18 23.45 1.02
CA LEU A 288 22.21 24.55 0.82
C LEU A 288 22.54 25.39 -0.41
N VAL A 289 23.83 25.67 -0.64
CA VAL A 289 24.29 26.50 -1.75
C VAL A 289 23.91 25.87 -3.11
N VAL A 290 24.06 24.55 -3.27
CA VAL A 290 23.79 23.91 -4.56
C VAL A 290 22.30 23.99 -4.96
N PRO A 291 21.32 23.63 -4.10
CA PRO A 291 19.91 23.85 -4.40
C PRO A 291 19.56 25.32 -4.64
N MET A 292 20.10 26.24 -3.84
CA MET A 292 19.85 27.68 -4.00
C MET A 292 20.39 28.19 -5.35
N ALA A 293 21.60 27.79 -5.74
CA ALA A 293 22.19 28.16 -7.03
C ALA A 293 21.37 27.61 -8.20
N LYS A 294 20.84 26.38 -8.10
CA LYS A 294 19.94 25.82 -9.13
C LYS A 294 18.61 26.55 -9.19
N ALA A 295 18.04 26.91 -8.05
CA ALA A 295 16.81 27.70 -8.01
C ALA A 295 17.03 29.08 -8.64
N PHE A 296 18.15 29.73 -8.32
CA PHE A 296 18.54 31.00 -8.91
C PHE A 296 18.74 30.90 -10.42
N LEU A 297 19.53 29.91 -10.89
CA LEU A 297 19.69 29.64 -12.33
C LEU A 297 18.35 29.39 -13.01
N GLY A 298 17.46 28.63 -12.37
CA GLY A 298 16.12 28.40 -12.90
C GLY A 298 15.29 29.69 -13.00
N GLY A 299 15.41 30.60 -12.02
CA GLY A 299 14.82 31.93 -12.06
C GLY A 299 15.39 32.80 -13.19
N VAL A 300 16.71 32.79 -13.38
CA VAL A 300 17.38 33.47 -14.50
C VAL A 300 16.92 32.92 -15.84
N LEU A 301 16.75 31.61 -15.98
CA LEU A 301 16.23 31.03 -17.22
C LEU A 301 14.77 31.42 -17.46
N LEU A 302 13.93 31.33 -16.43
CA LEU A 302 12.49 31.57 -16.54
C LEU A 302 12.14 33.05 -16.77
N PHE A 303 12.67 33.96 -15.94
CA PHE A 303 12.33 35.40 -15.98
C PHE A 303 13.35 36.24 -16.74
N GLY A 304 14.56 35.72 -16.94
CA GLY A 304 15.63 36.42 -17.65
C GLY A 304 15.74 35.95 -19.10
N ALA A 305 16.02 34.67 -19.35
CA ALA A 305 16.37 34.18 -20.69
C ALA A 305 15.15 33.88 -21.57
N ALA A 306 14.06 33.34 -21.01
CA ALA A 306 12.88 32.95 -21.80
C ALA A 306 12.23 34.12 -22.58
N PRO A 307 12.08 35.35 -22.02
CA PRO A 307 11.56 36.51 -22.75
C PRO A 307 12.36 36.91 -23.99
N PHE A 308 13.67 36.66 -24.03
CA PHE A 308 14.53 37.03 -25.16
C PHE A 308 14.55 35.97 -26.27
N ALA A 309 13.92 34.81 -26.06
CA ALA A 309 13.87 33.77 -27.07
C ALA A 309 12.83 34.11 -28.15
N GLN A 310 13.31 34.36 -29.38
CA GLN A 310 12.46 34.75 -30.51
C GLN A 310 11.48 33.66 -30.95
N GLN A 311 11.84 32.38 -30.78
CA GLN A 311 10.97 31.26 -31.14
C GLN A 311 10.14 30.81 -29.92
N PRO A 312 8.80 30.76 -30.02
CA PRO A 312 7.92 30.38 -28.91
C PRO A 312 8.26 29.01 -28.30
N LEU A 313 8.62 28.04 -29.14
CA LEU A 313 8.98 26.70 -28.67
C LEU A 313 10.26 26.74 -27.81
N ILE A 314 11.26 27.52 -28.21
CA ILE A 314 12.51 27.69 -27.45
C ILE A 314 12.22 28.39 -26.12
N ALA A 315 11.44 29.47 -26.15
CA ALA A 315 11.00 30.18 -24.94
C ALA A 315 10.31 29.24 -23.94
N GLY A 316 9.39 28.41 -24.44
CA GLY A 316 8.69 27.41 -23.64
C GLY A 316 9.62 26.35 -23.04
N TRP A 317 10.60 25.85 -23.80
CA TRP A 317 11.61 24.90 -23.28
C TRP A 317 12.53 25.52 -22.23
N ILE A 318 13.01 26.74 -22.46
CA ILE A 318 13.83 27.47 -21.48
C ILE A 318 13.02 27.66 -20.18
N GLY A 319 11.75 28.08 -20.30
CA GLY A 319 10.86 28.25 -19.16
C GLY A 319 10.60 26.93 -18.41
N MET A 320 10.31 25.83 -19.11
CA MET A 320 10.14 24.51 -18.47
C MET A 320 11.39 24.04 -17.73
N ILE A 321 12.57 24.19 -18.34
CA ILE A 321 13.85 23.85 -17.69
C ILE A 321 14.04 24.73 -16.44
N GLY A 322 13.74 26.03 -16.55
CA GLY A 322 13.77 26.97 -15.44
C GLY A 322 12.88 26.54 -14.27
N MET A 323 11.62 26.21 -14.55
CA MET A 323 10.65 25.73 -13.55
C MET A 323 11.09 24.41 -12.90
N ILE A 324 11.61 23.45 -13.67
CA ILE A 324 12.13 22.18 -13.14
C ILE A 324 13.30 22.44 -12.18
N LEU A 325 14.19 23.37 -12.52
CA LEU A 325 15.32 23.74 -11.66
C LEU A 325 14.85 24.44 -10.36
N ILE A 326 13.92 25.39 -10.45
CA ILE A 326 13.33 26.08 -9.30
C ILE A 326 12.66 25.08 -8.37
N LEU A 327 11.74 24.25 -8.89
CA LEU A 327 10.90 23.38 -8.07
C LEU A 327 11.64 22.11 -7.64
N HIS A 328 12.05 21.27 -8.59
CA HIS A 328 12.50 19.92 -8.29
C HIS A 328 13.94 19.86 -7.76
N PHE A 329 14.83 20.69 -8.30
CA PHE A 329 16.25 20.70 -7.91
C PHE A 329 16.62 21.79 -6.90
N GLY A 330 15.74 22.78 -6.71
CA GLY A 330 15.88 23.86 -5.74
C GLY A 330 14.97 23.65 -4.53
N LEU A 331 13.73 24.11 -4.64
CA LEU A 331 12.74 24.20 -3.55
C LEU A 331 12.52 22.84 -2.86
N PHE A 332 12.26 21.76 -3.61
CA PHE A 332 11.97 20.45 -3.01
C PHE A 332 13.19 19.86 -2.28
N GLN A 333 14.41 20.15 -2.76
CA GLN A 333 15.63 19.76 -2.04
C GLN A 333 15.79 20.57 -0.75
N LEU A 334 15.52 21.89 -0.79
CA LEU A 334 15.53 22.75 0.39
C LEU A 334 14.47 22.33 1.42
N LEU A 335 13.26 21.97 0.98
CA LEU A 335 12.21 21.43 1.84
C LEU A 335 12.65 20.11 2.48
N ALA A 336 13.31 19.21 1.74
CA ALA A 336 13.82 17.96 2.31
C ALA A 336 14.86 18.22 3.41
N ILE A 337 15.73 19.21 3.21
CA ILE A 337 16.70 19.64 4.24
C ILE A 337 15.97 20.25 5.44
N GLY A 338 14.96 21.09 5.22
CA GLY A 338 14.16 21.71 6.28
C GLY A 338 13.43 20.68 7.15
N TRP A 339 12.77 19.70 6.53
CA TRP A 339 12.08 18.62 7.24
C TRP A 339 13.04 17.70 8.00
N ARG A 340 14.22 17.40 7.44
CA ARG A 340 15.26 16.66 8.16
C ARG A 340 15.79 17.40 9.37
N LYS A 341 15.97 18.73 9.28
CA LYS A 341 16.29 19.58 10.44
C LYS A 341 15.19 19.57 11.49
N ALA A 342 13.92 19.45 11.08
CA ALA A 342 12.78 19.30 11.98
C ALA A 342 12.61 17.86 12.54
N GLY A 343 13.54 16.95 12.24
CA GLY A 343 13.56 15.58 12.75
C GLY A 343 12.71 14.57 11.97
N ILE A 344 12.27 14.92 10.75
CA ILE A 344 11.54 14.02 9.86
C ILE A 344 12.48 13.54 8.75
N ASP A 345 12.70 12.23 8.65
CA ASP A 345 13.61 11.64 7.66
C ASP A 345 13.00 11.65 6.26
N THR A 346 13.14 12.79 5.58
CA THR A 346 12.68 12.99 4.20
C THR A 346 13.84 12.98 3.21
N GLU A 347 13.68 12.21 2.14
CA GLU A 347 14.64 12.13 1.05
C GLU A 347 14.25 13.08 -0.10
N PRO A 348 15.22 13.71 -0.79
CA PRO A 348 14.94 14.47 -2.00
C PRO A 348 14.25 13.62 -3.09
N ILE A 349 13.26 14.21 -3.76
CA ILE A 349 12.52 13.55 -4.84
C ILE A 349 13.40 13.30 -6.08
N MET A 350 14.34 14.20 -6.34
CA MET A 350 15.33 14.09 -7.41
C MET A 350 16.75 13.93 -6.83
N ASN A 351 17.48 12.91 -7.29
CA ASN A 351 18.83 12.61 -6.81
C ASN A 351 19.84 12.49 -7.96
N ALA A 352 20.35 13.66 -8.41
CA ALA A 352 21.37 13.78 -9.46
C ALA A 352 21.12 12.85 -10.69
N PRO A 353 19.96 12.95 -11.35
CA PRO A 353 19.55 12.02 -12.41
C PRO A 353 20.51 11.99 -13.61
N LEU A 354 21.17 13.10 -13.93
CA LEU A 354 22.16 13.15 -15.00
C LEU A 354 23.43 12.34 -14.72
N ARG A 355 23.63 11.83 -13.49
CA ARG A 355 24.73 10.92 -13.14
C ARG A 355 24.41 9.44 -13.37
N SER A 356 23.19 9.12 -13.81
CA SER A 356 22.78 7.73 -14.06
C SER A 356 23.63 7.08 -15.14
N LYS A 357 24.05 5.83 -14.91
CA LYS A 357 24.75 5.02 -15.92
C LYS A 357 23.82 4.10 -16.69
N THR A 358 22.60 3.88 -16.17
CA THR A 358 21.57 3.07 -16.79
C THR A 358 20.20 3.73 -16.73
N VAL A 359 19.31 3.40 -17.66
CA VAL A 359 17.90 3.81 -17.71
C VAL A 359 17.16 3.32 -16.47
N SER A 360 17.47 2.10 -16.02
CA SER A 360 16.90 1.56 -14.78
C SER A 360 17.32 2.36 -13.54
N GLU A 361 18.55 2.89 -13.48
CA GLU A 361 19.00 3.74 -12.38
C GLU A 361 18.33 5.13 -12.43
N PHE A 362 18.22 5.70 -13.63
CA PHE A 362 17.55 6.98 -13.87
C PHE A 362 16.12 6.96 -13.34
N TRP A 363 15.28 6.08 -13.89
CA TRP A 363 13.86 6.01 -13.50
C TRP A 363 13.63 5.35 -12.14
N GLY A 364 14.47 4.39 -11.74
CA GLY A 364 14.28 3.59 -10.54
C GLY A 364 14.72 4.24 -9.24
N ARG A 365 15.70 5.15 -9.28
CA ARG A 365 16.36 5.66 -8.07
C ARG A 365 16.59 7.15 -8.04
N ARG A 366 16.70 7.81 -9.19
CA ARG A 366 17.22 9.19 -9.27
C ARG A 366 16.21 10.20 -9.78
N TRP A 367 15.27 9.76 -10.62
CA TRP A 367 14.18 10.58 -11.13
C TRP A 367 12.88 10.25 -10.40
N ASN A 368 12.27 11.26 -9.80
CA ASN A 368 10.95 11.21 -9.17
C ASN A 368 10.73 9.99 -8.26
N SER A 369 11.57 9.86 -7.24
CA SER A 369 11.55 8.70 -6.31
C SER A 369 10.20 8.50 -5.61
N ALA A 370 9.46 9.60 -5.39
CA ALA A 370 8.15 9.60 -4.77
C ALA A 370 7.12 8.78 -5.59
N PHE A 371 6.99 9.07 -6.89
CA PHE A 371 6.04 8.35 -7.75
C PHE A 371 6.59 7.00 -8.23
N ASN A 372 7.91 6.85 -8.41
CA ASN A 372 8.50 5.55 -8.76
C ASN A 372 8.12 4.48 -7.73
N ARG A 373 8.22 4.81 -6.43
CA ARG A 373 7.86 3.89 -5.36
C ARG A 373 6.41 3.44 -5.45
N LEU A 374 5.49 4.37 -5.76
CA LEU A 374 4.08 4.05 -5.95
C LEU A 374 3.88 3.11 -7.14
N ALA A 375 4.51 3.40 -8.29
CA ALA A 375 4.44 2.54 -9.47
C ALA A 375 4.96 1.13 -9.17
N PHE A 376 6.11 1.01 -8.47
CA PHE A 376 6.65 -0.28 -8.06
C PHE A 376 5.69 -1.02 -7.12
N GLU A 377 5.17 -0.34 -6.11
CA GLU A 377 4.37 -0.96 -5.06
C GLU A 377 2.97 -1.37 -5.54
N PHE A 378 2.31 -0.53 -6.33
CA PHE A 378 0.92 -0.70 -6.73
C PHE A 378 0.75 -1.31 -8.12
N VAL A 379 1.75 -1.23 -9.00
CA VAL A 379 1.67 -1.78 -10.37
C VAL A 379 2.61 -2.98 -10.52
N SER A 380 3.93 -2.78 -10.36
CA SER A 380 4.90 -3.84 -10.68
C SER A 380 4.88 -5.01 -9.70
N ARG A 381 4.80 -4.75 -8.39
CA ARG A 381 4.86 -5.79 -7.34
C ARG A 381 3.67 -6.76 -7.38
N PRO A 382 2.41 -6.32 -7.56
CA PRO A 382 1.29 -7.25 -7.74
C PRO A 382 1.43 -8.13 -8.98
N ILE A 383 1.89 -7.57 -10.10
CA ILE A 383 2.04 -8.29 -11.38
C ILE A 383 3.14 -9.35 -11.28
N THR A 384 4.32 -8.96 -10.78
CA THR A 384 5.44 -9.91 -10.56
C THR A 384 5.07 -11.04 -9.61
N ARG A 385 4.29 -10.77 -8.56
CA ARG A 385 3.80 -11.83 -7.64
C ARG A 385 2.82 -12.79 -8.32
N ARG A 386 1.90 -12.29 -9.13
CA ARG A 386 0.92 -13.12 -9.85
C ARG A 386 1.57 -13.96 -10.95
N LEU A 387 2.54 -13.40 -11.66
CA LEU A 387 3.23 -14.08 -12.76
C LEU A 387 4.39 -14.97 -12.29
N GLY A 388 5.05 -14.63 -11.17
CA GLY A 388 6.13 -15.43 -10.56
C GLY A 388 5.64 -16.51 -9.60
N GLY A 389 4.37 -16.49 -9.19
CA GLY A 389 3.77 -17.40 -8.21
C GLY A 389 3.26 -18.73 -8.76
N ARG A 390 3.57 -19.09 -10.01
CA ARG A 390 3.07 -20.31 -10.66
C ARG A 390 4.18 -21.36 -10.80
N SER A 391 4.82 -21.74 -9.69
CA SER A 391 5.40 -23.07 -9.46
C SER A 391 5.99 -23.12 -8.04
N SER A 392 5.23 -23.66 -7.08
CA SER A 392 5.75 -24.02 -5.77
C SER A 392 5.19 -25.38 -5.35
N CYS A 393 5.38 -26.38 -6.21
CA CYS A 393 5.32 -27.80 -5.84
C CYS A 393 6.58 -28.58 -6.28
N ASP A 394 7.35 -28.12 -7.27
CA ASP A 394 8.60 -28.79 -7.67
C ASP A 394 9.85 -28.03 -7.20
N THR A 395 10.19 -28.17 -5.90
CA THR A 395 11.46 -27.66 -5.35
C THR A 395 12.61 -28.66 -5.40
N ALA A 396 12.46 -29.78 -6.12
CA ALA A 396 13.48 -30.83 -6.20
C ALA A 396 14.34 -30.85 -7.47
N ARG A 397 14.01 -30.07 -8.52
CA ARG A 397 14.82 -30.05 -9.75
C ARG A 397 15.15 -28.62 -10.19
N ARG A 398 16.04 -27.98 -9.42
CA ARG A 398 16.62 -26.68 -9.79
C ARG A 398 17.69 -26.89 -10.86
N SER A 399 17.26 -27.23 -12.08
CA SER A 399 18.10 -27.06 -13.27
C SER A 399 17.99 -25.61 -13.75
N ARG A 400 19.10 -25.09 -14.28
CA ARG A 400 19.22 -23.73 -14.83
C ARG A 400 18.17 -23.50 -15.93
N GLY A 401 17.12 -22.75 -15.63
CA GLY A 401 16.06 -22.41 -16.57
C GLY A 401 15.40 -21.06 -16.24
N SER A 402 16.22 -20.01 -16.19
CA SER A 402 15.87 -18.64 -15.83
C SER A 402 15.14 -17.91 -16.97
N SER A 403 13.94 -18.32 -17.37
CA SER A 403 13.17 -17.65 -18.44
C SER A 403 11.83 -17.09 -17.96
N THR A 404 11.07 -17.86 -17.17
CA THR A 404 9.72 -17.47 -16.71
C THR A 404 9.74 -16.27 -15.75
N LEU A 405 10.74 -16.21 -14.86
CA LEU A 405 10.92 -15.09 -13.92
C LEU A 405 11.32 -13.80 -14.65
N HIS A 406 12.13 -13.91 -15.71
CA HIS A 406 12.55 -12.77 -16.53
C HIS A 406 11.38 -12.22 -17.35
N PHE A 407 10.53 -13.09 -17.88
CA PHE A 407 9.33 -12.71 -18.62
C PHE A 407 8.33 -11.95 -17.73
N GLY A 408 8.04 -12.46 -16.53
CA GLY A 408 7.14 -11.78 -15.59
C GLY A 408 7.64 -10.41 -15.12
N ALA A 409 8.96 -10.27 -14.89
CA ALA A 409 9.59 -8.99 -14.57
C ALA A 409 9.56 -8.02 -15.76
N GLY A 410 9.66 -8.52 -17.00
CA GLY A 410 9.53 -7.73 -18.22
C GLY A 410 8.15 -7.12 -18.36
N ILE A 411 7.10 -7.95 -18.27
CA ILE A 411 5.70 -7.49 -18.31
C ILE A 411 5.43 -6.45 -17.21
N ALA A 412 5.84 -6.73 -15.98
CA ALA A 412 5.62 -5.80 -14.87
C ALA A 412 6.32 -4.44 -15.06
N THR A 413 7.46 -4.42 -15.76
CA THR A 413 8.16 -3.19 -16.12
C THR A 413 7.36 -2.42 -17.18
N LEU A 414 7.01 -3.08 -18.29
CA LEU A 414 6.25 -2.45 -19.38
C LEU A 414 4.88 -1.94 -18.91
N THR A 415 4.16 -2.70 -18.07
CA THR A 415 2.88 -2.26 -17.53
C THR A 415 3.02 -1.02 -16.64
N ALA A 416 4.07 -0.94 -15.82
CA ALA A 416 4.30 0.25 -15.00
C ALA A 416 4.58 1.50 -15.86
N PHE A 417 5.36 1.35 -16.93
CA PHE A 417 5.62 2.42 -17.89
C PHE A 417 4.38 2.78 -18.72
N LEU A 418 3.55 1.81 -19.10
CA LEU A 418 2.28 2.05 -19.78
C LEU A 418 1.32 2.86 -18.90
N VAL A 419 1.11 2.44 -17.65
CA VAL A 419 0.25 3.16 -16.70
C VAL A 419 0.79 4.57 -16.44
N SER A 420 2.10 4.73 -16.28
CA SER A 420 2.74 6.05 -16.19
C SER A 420 2.46 6.88 -17.44
N GLY A 421 2.60 6.31 -18.63
CA GLY A 421 2.31 6.97 -19.91
C GLY A 421 0.88 7.49 -19.99
N LEU A 422 -0.11 6.66 -19.66
CA LEU A 422 -1.52 7.04 -19.64
C LEU A 422 -1.83 8.17 -18.65
N ILE A 423 -1.18 8.17 -17.48
CA ILE A 423 -1.30 9.27 -16.52
C ILE A 423 -0.73 10.57 -17.12
N HIS A 424 0.36 10.48 -17.88
CA HIS A 424 0.93 11.66 -18.55
C HIS A 424 0.06 12.12 -19.73
N GLU A 425 -0.63 11.24 -20.45
CA GLU A 425 -1.65 11.67 -21.43
C GLU A 425 -2.75 12.50 -20.77
N LEU A 426 -3.22 12.03 -19.61
CA LEU A 426 -4.28 12.68 -18.85
C LEU A 426 -3.87 14.08 -18.37
N VAL A 427 -2.60 14.29 -18.04
CA VAL A 427 -2.07 15.55 -17.49
C VAL A 427 -1.47 16.46 -18.57
N ILE A 428 -1.01 15.93 -19.71
CA ILE A 428 -0.30 16.70 -20.75
C ILE A 428 -1.16 16.84 -22.00
N SER A 429 -1.49 15.73 -22.66
CA SER A 429 -2.19 15.73 -23.94
C SER A 429 -3.63 16.20 -23.83
N LEU A 430 -4.36 15.75 -22.78
CA LEU A 430 -5.76 16.11 -22.60
C LEU A 430 -5.97 17.62 -22.38
N PRO A 431 -5.20 18.31 -21.51
CA PRO A 431 -5.24 19.77 -21.42
C PRO A 431 -4.77 20.46 -22.70
N ALA A 432 -3.73 19.94 -23.35
CA ALA A 432 -3.23 20.52 -24.61
C ALA A 432 -4.23 20.39 -25.78
N GLY A 433 -5.17 19.44 -25.70
CA GLY A 433 -6.14 19.13 -26.74
C GLY A 433 -5.56 18.39 -27.95
N ALA A 434 -4.28 18.01 -27.92
CA ALA A 434 -3.55 17.39 -29.03
C ALA A 434 -2.34 16.60 -28.51
N GLY A 435 -1.66 15.88 -29.40
CA GLY A 435 -0.45 15.11 -29.06
C GLY A 435 -0.71 13.76 -28.38
N TYR A 436 -1.95 13.26 -28.44
CA TYR A 436 -2.33 11.98 -27.85
C TYR A 436 -1.45 10.83 -28.33
N GLY A 437 -1.04 10.00 -27.38
CA GLY A 437 -0.18 8.84 -27.61
C GLY A 437 1.30 9.14 -27.52
N LEU A 438 1.74 10.41 -27.65
CA LEU A 438 3.16 10.76 -27.60
C LEU A 438 3.77 10.58 -26.20
N PRO A 439 3.17 11.08 -25.10
CA PRO A 439 3.63 10.75 -23.75
C PRO A 439 3.65 9.24 -23.48
N THR A 440 2.63 8.50 -23.92
CA THR A 440 2.58 7.04 -23.73
C THR A 440 3.72 6.34 -24.47
N ALA A 441 3.97 6.72 -25.73
CA ALA A 441 5.08 6.21 -26.52
C ALA A 441 6.43 6.52 -25.87
N TYR A 442 6.61 7.74 -25.32
CA TYR A 442 7.82 8.11 -24.58
C TYR A 442 8.09 7.14 -23.42
N PHE A 443 7.11 6.91 -22.54
CA PHE A 443 7.31 6.02 -21.39
C PHE A 443 7.49 4.55 -21.80
N LEU A 444 6.75 4.07 -22.80
CA LEU A 444 6.96 2.72 -23.33
C LEU A 444 8.38 2.53 -23.87
N LEU A 445 8.92 3.53 -24.58
CA LEU A 445 10.30 3.53 -25.04
C LEU A 445 11.29 3.41 -23.87
N GLN A 446 11.04 4.07 -22.74
CA GLN A 446 11.88 3.92 -21.54
C GLN A 446 11.79 2.50 -20.95
N GLY A 447 10.59 1.92 -20.92
CA GLY A 447 10.37 0.55 -20.48
C GLY A 447 11.13 -0.45 -21.35
N VAL A 448 11.06 -0.30 -22.67
CA VAL A 448 11.84 -1.08 -23.65
C VAL A 448 13.33 -0.86 -23.44
N GLY A 449 13.78 0.38 -23.21
CA GLY A 449 15.17 0.71 -22.89
C GLY A 449 15.71 -0.08 -21.71
N ILE A 450 14.94 -0.22 -20.63
CA ILE A 450 15.32 -1.05 -19.47
C ILE A 450 15.43 -2.53 -19.84
N LEU A 451 14.54 -3.05 -20.70
CA LEU A 451 14.61 -4.44 -21.15
C LEU A 451 15.82 -4.67 -22.05
N LEU A 452 16.14 -3.73 -22.94
CA LEU A 452 17.33 -3.76 -23.78
C LEU A 452 18.61 -3.75 -22.93
N GLU A 453 18.70 -2.92 -21.89
CA GLU A 453 19.85 -2.92 -20.97
C GLU A 453 20.01 -4.24 -20.20
N ARG A 454 18.91 -4.95 -19.97
CA ARG A 454 18.92 -6.28 -19.34
C ARG A 454 19.39 -7.35 -20.33
N ALA A 455 18.92 -7.30 -21.58
CA ALA A 455 19.28 -8.23 -22.63
C ALA A 455 20.72 -8.04 -23.14
N PHE A 456 21.16 -6.78 -23.27
CA PHE A 456 22.46 -6.39 -23.80
C PHE A 456 23.22 -5.53 -22.78
N PRO A 457 23.95 -6.12 -21.82
CA PRO A 457 24.69 -5.35 -20.82
C PRO A 457 25.70 -4.35 -21.40
N GLN A 458 26.14 -4.53 -22.65
CA GLN A 458 27.14 -3.72 -23.35
C GLN A 458 26.63 -2.30 -23.66
N ILE A 459 25.31 -2.11 -23.84
CA ILE A 459 24.75 -0.77 -24.13
C ILE A 459 24.65 0.11 -22.89
N ARG A 460 24.88 -0.45 -21.69
CA ARG A 460 24.80 0.27 -20.41
C ARG A 460 25.87 1.35 -20.34
N SER A 461 25.47 2.57 -20.65
CA SER A 461 26.33 3.73 -20.58
C SER A 461 25.54 4.98 -20.22
N ARG A 462 26.26 5.96 -19.67
CA ARG A 462 25.69 7.28 -19.38
C ARG A 462 25.22 7.95 -20.67
N ILE A 463 25.95 7.79 -21.77
CA ILE A 463 25.58 8.36 -23.08
C ILE A 463 24.27 7.75 -23.54
N PHE A 464 24.16 6.42 -23.58
CA PHE A 464 22.92 5.73 -23.93
C PHE A 464 21.74 6.18 -23.06
N THR A 465 21.95 6.25 -21.74
CA THR A 465 20.91 6.68 -20.78
C THR A 465 20.44 8.11 -21.07
N ILE A 466 21.37 9.04 -21.31
CA ILE A 466 21.03 10.44 -21.63
C ILE A 466 20.33 10.53 -22.99
N SER A 467 20.80 9.80 -24.00
CA SER A 467 20.22 9.82 -25.34
C SER A 467 18.78 9.30 -25.33
N ILE A 468 18.52 8.11 -24.76
CA ILE A 468 17.19 7.51 -24.75
C ILE A 468 16.19 8.25 -23.86
N THR A 469 16.65 8.95 -22.81
CA THR A 469 15.77 9.75 -21.94
C THR A 469 15.55 11.16 -22.47
N GLY A 470 16.57 11.77 -23.08
CA GLY A 470 16.59 13.18 -23.49
C GLY A 470 16.12 13.43 -24.93
N VAL A 471 16.58 12.64 -25.91
CA VAL A 471 16.21 12.85 -27.32
C VAL A 471 14.70 12.77 -27.56
N PRO A 472 13.97 11.75 -27.05
CA PRO A 472 12.53 11.67 -27.25
C PRO A 472 11.73 12.57 -26.30
N ALA A 473 12.36 13.50 -25.56
CA ALA A 473 11.65 14.39 -24.64
C ALA A 473 10.60 15.27 -25.34
N PHE A 474 10.76 15.53 -26.65
CA PHE A 474 9.74 16.19 -27.48
C PHE A 474 8.46 15.38 -27.69
N TRP A 475 8.46 14.07 -27.42
CA TRP A 475 7.23 13.29 -27.38
C TRP A 475 6.47 13.51 -26.07
N LEU A 476 7.21 13.62 -24.96
CA LEU A 476 6.63 13.91 -23.66
C LEU A 476 6.10 15.35 -23.58
N PHE A 477 6.89 16.32 -24.05
CA PHE A 477 6.55 17.74 -24.07
C PHE A 477 6.36 18.21 -25.52
N HIS A 478 5.34 17.67 -26.18
CA HIS A 478 5.06 17.92 -27.59
C HIS A 478 4.69 19.38 -27.87
N PRO A 479 4.92 19.91 -29.09
CA PRO A 479 4.71 21.32 -29.39
C PRO A 479 3.31 21.87 -29.02
N PRO A 480 2.19 21.16 -29.25
CA PRO A 480 0.89 21.64 -28.80
C PRO A 480 0.78 21.86 -27.29
N PHE A 481 1.43 21.02 -26.48
CA PHE A 481 1.48 21.21 -25.03
C PHE A 481 2.25 22.48 -24.68
N VAL A 482 3.40 22.70 -25.33
CA VAL A 482 4.18 23.92 -25.10
C VAL A 482 3.37 25.18 -25.46
N HIS A 483 2.69 25.18 -26.61
CA HIS A 483 1.95 26.35 -27.08
C HIS A 483 0.63 26.60 -26.35
N ASN A 484 -0.15 25.56 -26.06
CA ASN A 484 -1.50 25.72 -25.51
C ASN A 484 -1.50 25.76 -23.98
N VAL A 485 -0.47 25.20 -23.33
CA VAL A 485 -0.44 25.05 -21.87
C VAL A 485 0.71 25.84 -21.26
N ILE A 486 1.95 25.57 -21.69
CA ILE A 486 3.14 26.12 -21.03
C ILE A 486 3.31 27.62 -21.29
N LEU A 487 3.26 28.06 -22.55
CA LEU A 487 3.45 29.48 -22.87
C LEU A 487 2.38 30.39 -22.23
N PRO A 488 1.07 30.06 -22.27
CA PRO A 488 0.04 30.85 -21.57
C PRO A 488 0.27 30.89 -20.07
N PHE A 489 0.71 29.78 -19.46
CA PHE A 489 1.04 29.75 -18.05
C PHE A 489 2.23 30.65 -17.70
N ILE A 490 3.32 30.57 -18.46
CA ILE A 490 4.52 31.37 -18.23
C ILE A 490 4.22 32.87 -18.43
N LYS A 491 3.37 33.21 -19.41
CA LYS A 491 2.89 34.58 -19.61
C LYS A 491 2.08 35.07 -18.39
N GLU A 492 1.17 34.25 -17.87
CA GLU A 492 0.32 34.63 -16.73
C GLU A 492 1.13 34.90 -15.45
N ILE A 493 2.23 34.17 -15.23
CA ILE A 493 3.13 34.41 -14.09
C ILE A 493 4.11 35.57 -14.32
N GLY A 494 3.99 36.30 -15.43
CA GLY A 494 4.82 37.46 -15.76
C GLY A 494 6.25 37.12 -16.21
N ALA A 495 6.47 35.91 -16.73
CA ALA A 495 7.78 35.43 -17.19
C ALA A 495 7.96 35.48 -18.72
N LEU A 496 6.95 35.92 -19.47
CA LEU A 496 6.99 36.17 -20.92
C LEU A 496 6.16 37.39 -21.30
#